data_AF-A0A3A4XYB8-F1
#
_entry.id   AF-A0A3A4XYB8-F1
#
_cell.length_a   1.000
_cell.length_b   1.000
_cell.length_c   1.000
_cell.angle_alpha   90.00
_cell.angle_beta   90.00
_cell.angle_gamma   90.00
#
_symmetry.space_group_name_H-M   'P 1'
#
loop_
_entity.id
_entity.type
_entity.pdbx_description
1 polymer ?
#
loop_
_entity_poly.entity_id
_entity_poly.type
_entity_poly.pdbx_seq_one_letter_code
_entity_poly.pdbx_strand_id
1 'polypeptide(L)'
;MLPAAAQLMPASDPAMPAALINLLAWITPPALVLIGSAAVLLGLRTVLLRRRSVRRGETWGCGYLLPSARMQYTASSFAQPIIGMFATVLHPRQELHPPQGLLPTYARLSTHTTELFVRCVYGPALRALLRLAFFSRRIQQGRTHLYILFIVITILALLIWNLS
;
A
#
# COMPACT_ATOMS: atom_id res chain seq x y z
N MET A 1 44.55 36.59 22.51
CA MET A 1 44.30 35.27 21.89
C MET A 1 42.80 35.08 21.72
N LEU A 2 42.23 35.50 20.59
CA LEU A 2 40.84 35.23 20.22
C LEU A 2 40.80 34.83 18.72
N PRO A 3 40.96 33.53 18.37
CA PRO A 3 40.78 33.09 16.98
C PRO A 3 39.66 32.06 16.77
N ALA A 4 38.97 31.57 17.80
CA ALA A 4 38.01 30.47 17.64
C ALA A 4 36.62 30.91 17.13
N ALA A 5 36.21 32.17 17.36
CA ALA A 5 34.87 32.64 16.99
C ALA A 5 34.74 33.01 15.50
N ALA A 6 35.85 33.28 14.80
CA ALA A 6 35.83 33.70 13.40
C ALA A 6 35.66 32.53 12.40
N GLN A 7 35.91 31.28 12.82
CA GLN A 7 35.78 30.09 11.96
C GLN A 7 34.35 29.49 11.92
N LEU A 8 33.41 30.00 12.72
CA LEU A 8 32.02 29.54 12.75
C LEU A 8 31.07 30.36 11.88
N MET A 9 31.52 31.47 11.30
CA MET A 9 30.77 32.13 10.23
C MET A 9 31.18 31.47 8.91
N PRO A 10 30.29 30.72 8.24
CA PRO A 10 30.61 30.22 6.90
C PRO A 10 30.92 31.45 6.05
N ALA A 11 32.12 31.48 5.48
CA ALA A 11 32.46 32.44 4.44
C ALA A 11 31.30 32.42 3.44
N SER A 12 30.68 33.57 3.21
CA SER A 12 29.65 33.69 2.19
C SER A 12 30.30 33.37 0.85
N ASP A 13 30.13 32.13 0.38
CA ASP A 13 30.64 31.74 -0.93
C ASP A 13 30.09 32.73 -1.96
N PRO A 14 30.94 33.47 -2.71
CA PRO A 14 30.47 34.45 -3.67
C PRO A 14 29.68 33.82 -4.83
N ALA A 15 29.72 32.49 -4.96
CA ALA A 15 28.92 31.69 -5.88
C ALA A 15 27.51 31.35 -5.37
N MET A 16 27.27 31.40 -4.05
CA MET A 16 25.97 31.15 -3.42
C MET A 16 24.84 32.06 -3.95
N PRO A 17 25.02 33.39 -4.10
CA PRO A 17 23.97 34.24 -4.65
C PRO A 17 23.66 33.92 -6.11
N ALA A 18 24.67 33.58 -6.92
CA ALA A 18 24.46 33.23 -8.33
C ALA A 18 23.70 31.91 -8.50
N ALA A 19 24.01 30.90 -7.68
CA ALA A 19 23.30 29.62 -7.68
C ALA A 19 21.83 29.78 -7.23
N LEU A 20 21.58 30.59 -6.19
CA LEU A 20 20.23 30.90 -5.72
C LEU A 20 19.40 31.64 -6.78
N ILE A 21 19.99 32.65 -7.43
CA ILE A 21 19.32 33.41 -8.51
C ILE A 21 18.98 32.50 -9.68
N ASN A 22 19.88 31.59 -10.07
CA ASN A 22 19.61 30.63 -11.13
C ASN A 22 18.44 29.70 -10.73
N LEU A 23 18.47 29.10 -9.55
CA LEU A 23 17.36 28.25 -9.07
C LEU A 23 16.02 28.98 -9.05
N LEU A 24 15.98 30.22 -8.58
CA LEU A 24 14.78 31.05 -8.60
C LEU A 24 14.31 31.34 -10.04
N ALA A 25 15.22 31.58 -10.97
CA ALA A 25 14.89 31.79 -12.39
C ALA A 25 14.26 30.56 -13.04
N TRP A 26 14.63 29.34 -12.63
CA TRP A 26 14.02 28.10 -13.14
C TRP A 26 12.65 27.80 -12.51
N ILE A 27 12.43 28.16 -11.25
CA ILE A 27 11.19 27.83 -10.51
C ILE A 27 10.09 28.87 -10.72
N THR A 28 10.45 30.15 -10.90
CA THR A 28 9.47 31.24 -10.95
C THR A 28 8.52 31.16 -12.17
N PRO A 29 8.99 30.91 -13.41
CA PRO A 29 8.11 30.80 -14.57
C PRO A 29 7.03 29.70 -14.47
N PRO A 30 7.34 28.43 -14.14
CA PRO A 30 6.32 27.40 -14.01
C PRO A 30 5.37 27.67 -12.83
N ALA A 31 5.87 28.25 -11.73
CA ALA A 31 5.01 28.67 -10.62
C ALA A 31 4.00 29.74 -11.05
N LEU A 32 4.43 30.75 -11.82
CA LEU A 32 3.54 31.78 -12.36
C LEU A 32 2.50 31.21 -13.34
N VAL A 33 2.89 30.28 -14.20
CA VAL A 33 1.96 29.59 -15.12
C VAL A 33 0.93 28.77 -14.34
N LEU A 34 1.35 28.07 -13.29
CA LEU A 34 0.45 27.28 -12.46
C LEU A 34 -0.52 28.17 -11.67
N ILE A 35 -0.03 29.27 -11.09
CA ILE A 35 -0.88 30.25 -10.39
C ILE A 35 -1.86 30.92 -11.37
N GLY A 36 -1.37 31.33 -12.54
CA GLY A 36 -2.18 31.96 -13.59
C GLY A 36 -3.28 31.03 -14.11
N SER A 37 -2.94 29.77 -14.40
CA SER A 37 -3.93 28.77 -14.85
C SER A 37 -4.96 28.45 -13.76
N ALA A 38 -4.55 28.33 -12.50
CA ALA A 38 -5.48 28.16 -11.38
C ALA A 38 -6.43 29.36 -11.25
N ALA A 39 -5.92 30.58 -11.36
CA ALA A 39 -6.73 31.80 -11.31
C ALA A 39 -7.74 31.87 -12.47
N VAL A 40 -7.33 31.51 -13.69
CA VAL A 40 -8.22 31.41 -14.85
C VAL A 40 -9.31 30.35 -14.64
N LEU A 41 -8.95 29.16 -14.17
CA LEU A 41 -9.92 28.08 -13.90
C LEU A 41 -10.92 28.48 -12.81
N LEU A 42 -10.47 29.15 -11.75
CA LEU A 42 -11.33 29.66 -10.70
C LEU A 42 -12.24 30.78 -11.22
N GLY A 43 -11.70 31.72 -11.98
CA GLY A 43 -12.47 32.78 -12.65
C GLY A 43 -13.55 32.20 -13.55
N LEU A 44 -13.17 31.28 -14.44
CA LEU A 44 -14.09 30.56 -15.32
C LEU A 44 -15.16 29.82 -14.53
N ARG A 45 -14.78 29.07 -13.49
CA ARG A 45 -15.72 28.38 -12.59
C ARG A 45 -16.72 29.35 -11.97
N THR A 46 -16.27 30.51 -11.47
CA THR A 46 -17.18 31.49 -10.87
C THR A 46 -18.14 32.10 -11.90
N VAL A 47 -17.66 32.41 -13.11
CA VAL A 47 -18.50 32.96 -14.19
C VAL A 47 -19.53 31.93 -14.66
N LEU A 48 -19.12 30.67 -14.87
CA LEU A 48 -20.01 29.60 -15.29
C LEU A 48 -21.05 29.25 -14.21
N LEU A 49 -20.65 29.26 -12.93
CA LEU A 49 -21.55 28.91 -11.84
C LEU A 49 -22.37 30.10 -11.31
N ARG A 50 -22.06 31.34 -11.71
CA ARG A 50 -22.72 32.58 -11.23
C ARG A 50 -24.23 32.60 -11.45
N ARG A 51 -24.72 31.98 -12.52
CA ARG A 51 -26.15 31.90 -12.84
C ARG A 51 -26.79 30.57 -12.43
N ARG A 52 -26.03 29.67 -11.81
CA ARG A 52 -26.56 28.36 -11.40
C ARG A 52 -27.25 28.49 -10.05
N SER A 53 -28.56 28.35 -10.02
CA SER A 53 -29.32 28.19 -8.78
C SER A 53 -29.04 26.80 -8.19
N VAL A 54 -28.07 26.71 -7.28
CA VAL A 54 -27.80 25.46 -6.55
C VAL A 54 -28.82 25.34 -5.43
N ARG A 55 -29.94 24.67 -5.72
CA ARG A 55 -30.92 24.31 -4.71
C ARG A 55 -30.40 23.08 -3.97
N ARG A 56 -30.07 23.23 -2.68
CA ARG A 56 -29.80 22.08 -1.80
C ARG A 56 -31.16 21.49 -1.44
N GLY A 57 -31.48 20.36 -2.03
CA GLY A 57 -32.60 19.51 -1.64
C GLY A 57 -32.07 18.19 -1.14
N GLU A 58 -32.86 17.51 -0.33
CA GLU A 58 -32.69 16.08 -0.08
C GLU A 58 -32.59 15.41 -1.46
N THR A 59 -31.48 14.70 -1.70
CA THR A 59 -31.44 13.80 -2.86
C THR A 59 -32.53 12.77 -2.67
N TRP A 60 -33.15 12.32 -3.76
CA TRP A 60 -34.20 11.30 -3.72
C TRP A 60 -33.68 10.11 -2.90
N GLY A 61 -34.04 10.04 -1.62
CA GLY A 61 -33.44 9.11 -0.64
C GLY A 61 -33.93 7.69 -0.85
N CYS A 62 -34.32 7.33 -2.07
CA CYS A 62 -35.05 6.11 -2.43
C CYS A 62 -36.28 5.87 -1.53
N GLY A 63 -36.92 6.94 -1.05
CA GLY A 63 -38.06 6.85 -0.12
C GLY A 63 -37.70 6.75 1.37
N TYR A 64 -36.43 6.89 1.75
CA TYR A 64 -36.00 6.91 3.15
C TYR A 64 -36.04 8.33 3.73
N LEU A 65 -36.85 8.51 4.77
CA LEU A 65 -37.05 9.76 5.49
C LEU A 65 -35.99 10.02 6.58
N LEU A 66 -35.19 9.02 6.95
CA LEU A 66 -34.18 9.13 8.00
C LEU A 66 -32.94 8.26 7.67
N PRO A 67 -31.87 8.85 7.10
CA PRO A 67 -30.64 8.13 6.81
C PRO A 67 -29.98 7.66 8.10
N SER A 68 -29.63 6.37 8.19
CA SER A 68 -28.86 5.82 9.30
C SER A 68 -27.48 5.37 8.84
N ALA A 69 -26.49 5.32 9.74
CA ALA A 69 -25.13 4.86 9.43
C ALA A 69 -25.08 3.43 8.83
N ARG A 70 -26.12 2.61 9.04
CA ARG A 70 -26.25 1.26 8.45
C ARG A 70 -26.57 1.27 6.96
N MET A 71 -27.07 2.38 6.42
CA MET A 71 -27.37 2.53 4.99
C MET A 71 -26.16 2.99 4.18
N GLN A 72 -25.04 3.33 4.86
CA GLN A 72 -23.81 3.67 4.18
C GLN A 72 -23.12 2.42 3.63
N TYR A 73 -22.51 2.57 2.46
CA TYR A 73 -21.67 1.52 1.90
C TYR A 73 -20.56 1.16 2.88
N THR A 74 -20.51 -0.13 3.23
CA THR A 74 -19.46 -0.64 4.11
C THR A 74 -18.19 -0.90 3.31
N ALA A 75 -17.06 -1.05 4.01
CA ALA A 75 -15.80 -1.46 3.38
C ALA A 75 -15.93 -2.75 2.57
N SER A 76 -16.79 -3.68 2.99
CA SER A 76 -17.05 -4.93 2.27
C SER A 76 -17.72 -4.68 0.91
N SER A 77 -18.66 -3.74 0.83
CA SER A 77 -19.33 -3.37 -0.42
C SER A 77 -18.36 -2.75 -1.44
N PHE A 78 -17.39 -1.95 -0.96
CA PHE A 78 -16.33 -1.40 -1.82
C PHE A 78 -15.35 -2.47 -2.32
N ALA A 79 -15.04 -3.46 -1.50
CA ALA A 79 -14.12 -4.54 -1.85
C ALA A 79 -14.75 -5.59 -2.79
N GLN A 80 -16.08 -5.72 -2.79
CA GLN A 80 -16.82 -6.73 -3.57
C GLN A 80 -16.45 -6.82 -5.07
N PRO A 81 -16.36 -5.72 -5.85
CA PRO A 81 -15.97 -5.80 -7.26
C PRO A 81 -14.54 -6.32 -7.45
N ILE A 82 -13.60 -5.92 -6.58
CA ILE A 82 -12.22 -6.38 -6.61
C ILE A 82 -12.17 -7.88 -6.30
N ILE A 83 -12.89 -8.32 -5.25
CA ILE A 83 -13.00 -9.73 -4.88
C ILE A 83 -13.63 -10.55 -6.02
N GLY A 84 -14.61 -10.00 -6.72
CA GLY A 84 -15.25 -10.61 -7.90
C GLY A 84 -14.27 -10.80 -9.06
N MET A 85 -13.43 -9.81 -9.37
CA MET A 85 -12.40 -9.93 -10.41
C MET A 85 -11.39 -11.03 -10.10
N PHE A 86 -11.05 -11.21 -8.83
CA PHE A 86 -10.12 -12.25 -8.37
C PHE A 86 -10.84 -13.51 -7.86
N ALA A 87 -12.12 -13.71 -8.18
CA ALA A 87 -12.90 -14.83 -7.66
C ALA A 87 -12.33 -16.21 -8.03
N THR A 88 -11.68 -16.33 -9.20
CA THR A 88 -10.99 -17.56 -9.64
C THR A 88 -9.81 -17.94 -8.74
N VAL A 89 -9.17 -16.95 -8.10
CA VAL A 89 -8.01 -17.17 -7.22
C VAL A 89 -8.44 -17.24 -5.75
N LEU A 90 -9.39 -16.39 -5.35
CA LEU A 90 -9.87 -16.28 -3.97
C LEU A 90 -10.98 -17.28 -3.61
N HIS A 91 -11.72 -17.83 -4.58
CA HIS A 91 -12.94 -18.62 -4.39
C HIS A 91 -13.84 -18.13 -3.24
N PRO A 92 -14.33 -16.89 -3.29
CA PRO A 92 -15.15 -16.32 -2.23
C PRO A 92 -16.47 -17.09 -2.09
N ARG A 93 -16.86 -17.46 -0.85
CA ARG A 93 -18.17 -18.04 -0.53
C ARG A 93 -19.07 -16.98 0.08
N GLN A 94 -20.28 -16.83 -0.48
CA GLN A 94 -21.28 -15.88 0.02
C GLN A 94 -22.57 -16.63 0.30
N GLU A 95 -23.17 -16.38 1.47
CA GLU A 95 -24.51 -16.84 1.81
C GLU A 95 -25.44 -15.63 1.85
N LEU A 96 -26.38 -15.60 0.91
CA LEU A 96 -27.37 -14.53 0.74
C LEU A 96 -28.75 -15.03 1.17
N HIS A 97 -29.33 -14.40 2.17
CA HIS A 97 -30.76 -14.51 2.46
C HIS A 97 -31.48 -13.26 1.95
N PRO A 98 -32.07 -13.32 0.73
CA PRO A 98 -32.70 -12.15 0.14
C PRO A 98 -33.97 -11.77 0.91
N PRO A 99 -34.25 -10.46 1.05
CA PRO A 99 -35.51 -9.99 1.59
C PRO A 99 -36.70 -10.49 0.74
N GLN A 100 -37.75 -10.99 1.38
CA GLN A 100 -38.99 -11.41 0.70
C GLN A 100 -40.12 -10.41 0.95
N GLY A 101 -40.79 -9.97 -0.13
CA GLY A 101 -41.92 -9.02 -0.07
C GLY A 101 -41.53 -7.55 -0.18
N LEU A 102 -42.54 -6.66 -0.18
CA LEU A 102 -42.36 -5.20 -0.33
C LEU A 102 -41.80 -4.51 0.93
N LEU A 103 -42.00 -5.08 2.12
CA LEU A 103 -41.51 -4.58 3.41
C LEU A 103 -40.96 -5.76 4.25
N PRO A 104 -39.80 -6.30 3.88
CA PRO A 104 -39.23 -7.48 4.52
C PRO A 104 -38.78 -7.14 5.94
N THR A 105 -39.23 -7.92 6.91
CA THR A 105 -38.84 -7.75 8.33
C THR A 105 -37.40 -8.20 8.59
N TYR A 106 -36.82 -9.00 7.69
CA TYR A 106 -35.51 -9.60 7.86
C TYR A 106 -34.77 -9.78 6.52
N ALA A 107 -33.52 -9.31 6.47
CA ALA A 107 -32.58 -9.57 5.39
C ALA A 107 -31.19 -9.76 6.01
N ARG A 108 -30.45 -10.81 5.59
CA ARG A 108 -29.12 -11.11 6.12
C ARG A 108 -28.17 -11.50 4.99
N LEU A 109 -27.05 -10.79 4.91
CA LEU A 109 -25.91 -11.14 4.06
C LEU A 109 -24.77 -11.56 4.97
N SER A 110 -24.27 -12.79 4.82
CA SER A 110 -23.06 -13.26 5.51
C SER A 110 -22.01 -13.64 4.47
N THR A 111 -20.91 -12.91 4.46
CA THR A 111 -19.75 -13.20 3.61
C THR A 111 -18.71 -13.91 4.45
N HIS A 112 -18.44 -15.17 4.15
CA HIS A 112 -17.44 -15.96 4.86
C HIS A 112 -16.17 -16.05 3.99
N THR A 113 -15.15 -15.26 4.32
CA THR A 113 -13.85 -15.32 3.64
C THR A 113 -13.15 -16.61 4.06
N THR A 114 -13.23 -17.64 3.23
CA THR A 114 -12.49 -18.88 3.47
C THR A 114 -11.03 -18.61 3.09
N GLU A 115 -10.15 -18.48 4.08
CA GLU A 115 -8.70 -18.20 3.92
C GLU A 115 -7.96 -19.38 3.25
N LEU A 116 -8.20 -19.56 1.95
CA LEU A 116 -7.61 -20.62 1.12
C LEU A 116 -6.07 -20.49 1.05
N PHE A 117 -5.54 -19.26 1.06
CA PHE A 117 -4.10 -19.03 1.06
C PHE A 117 -3.41 -19.54 2.33
N VAL A 118 -3.99 -19.27 3.50
CA VAL A 118 -3.45 -19.74 4.78
C VAL A 118 -3.42 -21.26 4.84
N ARG A 119 -4.49 -21.91 4.38
CA ARG A 119 -4.63 -23.36 4.51
C ARG A 119 -3.85 -24.14 3.43
N CYS A 120 -3.80 -23.66 2.20
CA CYS A 120 -3.19 -24.36 1.08
C CYS A 120 -1.73 -23.98 0.80
N VAL A 121 -1.27 -22.78 1.19
CA VAL A 121 0.11 -22.34 0.91
C VAL A 121 0.95 -22.34 2.17
N TYR A 122 0.52 -21.63 3.21
CA TYR A 122 1.30 -21.50 4.45
C TYR A 122 1.36 -22.82 5.25
N GLY A 123 0.26 -23.56 5.31
CA GLY A 123 0.19 -24.87 5.96
C GLY A 123 1.25 -25.89 5.47
N PRO A 124 1.29 -26.23 4.17
CA PRO A 124 2.29 -27.18 3.66
C PRO A 124 3.71 -26.63 3.67
N ALA A 125 3.91 -25.34 3.38
CA ALA A 125 5.24 -24.71 3.40
C ALA A 125 5.88 -24.77 4.80
N LEU A 126 5.12 -24.45 5.84
CA LEU A 126 5.62 -24.51 7.22
C LEU A 126 5.95 -25.94 7.65
N ARG A 127 5.12 -26.93 7.26
CA ARG A 127 5.41 -28.35 7.51
C ARG A 127 6.64 -28.84 6.74
N ALA A 128 6.89 -28.33 5.54
CA ALA A 128 8.10 -28.66 4.77
C ALA A 128 9.35 -28.06 5.45
N LEU A 129 9.28 -26.80 5.88
CA LEU A 129 10.37 -26.13 6.59
C LEU A 129 10.70 -26.82 7.92
N LEU A 130 9.68 -27.18 8.70
CA LEU A 130 9.87 -27.92 9.94
C LEU A 130 10.49 -29.30 9.68
N ARG A 131 10.04 -30.02 8.63
CA ARG A 131 10.66 -31.30 8.23
C ARG A 131 12.12 -31.14 7.85
N LEU A 132 12.47 -30.11 7.10
CA LEU A 132 13.86 -29.80 6.73
C LEU A 132 14.70 -29.46 7.97
N ALA A 133 14.13 -28.70 8.91
CA ALA A 133 14.79 -28.35 10.17
C ALA A 133 14.99 -29.56 11.10
N PHE A 134 14.04 -30.50 11.15
CA PHE A 134 14.22 -31.75 11.89
C PHE A 134 15.23 -32.70 11.22
N PHE A 135 15.25 -32.73 9.89
CA PHE A 135 16.24 -33.48 9.12
C PHE A 135 17.66 -32.94 9.32
N SER A 136 17.84 -31.62 9.24
CA SER A 136 19.13 -30.97 9.50
C SER A 136 19.59 -31.18 10.94
N ARG A 137 18.68 -31.14 11.92
CA ARG A 137 18.98 -31.48 13.32
C ARG A 137 19.41 -32.94 13.49
N ARG A 138 18.78 -33.91 12.80
CA ARG A 138 19.24 -35.31 12.83
C ARG A 138 20.64 -35.49 12.24
N ILE A 139 20.96 -34.78 11.16
CA ILE A 139 22.30 -34.83 10.55
C ILE A 139 23.35 -34.22 11.50
N GLN A 140 23.01 -33.14 12.19
CA GLN A 140 23.93 -32.44 13.09
C GLN A 140 24.15 -33.17 14.42
N GLN A 141 23.18 -33.94 14.94
CA GLN A 141 23.27 -34.55 16.27
C GLN A 141 23.76 -36.01 16.30
N GLY A 142 23.90 -36.68 15.14
CA GLY A 142 24.16 -38.13 15.12
C GLY A 142 25.61 -38.58 14.88
N ARG A 143 26.41 -37.81 14.13
CA ARG A 143 27.75 -38.26 13.68
C ARG A 143 28.70 -37.09 13.47
N THR A 144 29.57 -36.84 14.46
CA THR A 144 30.65 -35.83 14.40
C THR A 144 31.53 -35.95 13.15
N HIS A 145 31.71 -37.16 12.64
CA HIS A 145 32.46 -37.44 11.41
C HIS A 145 31.86 -36.76 10.15
N LEU A 146 30.54 -36.58 10.06
CA LEU A 146 29.92 -35.91 8.91
C LEU A 146 30.20 -34.41 8.88
N TYR A 147 30.33 -33.78 10.04
CA TYR A 147 30.67 -32.36 10.15
C TYR A 147 32.10 -32.08 9.70
N ILE A 148 33.05 -32.93 10.11
CA ILE A 148 34.45 -32.84 9.68
C ILE A 148 34.56 -32.99 8.17
N LEU A 149 33.85 -33.96 7.58
CA LEU A 149 33.80 -34.15 6.12
C LEU A 149 33.27 -32.91 5.40
N PHE A 150 32.19 -32.30 5.91
CA PHE A 150 31.60 -31.10 5.30
C PHE A 150 32.54 -29.90 5.34
N ILE A 151 33.28 -29.72 6.45
CA ILE A 151 34.32 -28.68 6.57
C ILE A 151 35.42 -28.91 5.54
N VAL A 152 35.96 -30.13 5.45
CA VAL A 152 37.04 -30.47 4.51
C VAL A 152 36.60 -30.25 3.06
N ILE A 153 35.39 -30.67 2.69
CA ILE A 153 34.82 -30.44 1.35
C ILE A 153 34.66 -28.93 1.07
N THR A 154 34.16 -28.18 2.05
CA THR A 154 33.97 -26.72 1.89
C THR A 154 35.30 -26.01 1.68
N ILE A 155 36.34 -26.39 2.44
CA ILE A 155 37.69 -25.85 2.29
C ILE A 155 38.27 -26.23 0.92
N LEU A 156 38.15 -27.49 0.50
CA LEU A 156 38.60 -27.93 -0.83
C LEU A 156 37.91 -27.16 -1.95
N ALA A 157 36.58 -26.98 -1.86
CA ALA A 157 35.82 -26.24 -2.85
C ALA A 157 36.25 -24.76 -2.92
N LEU A 158 36.44 -24.11 -1.77
CA LEU A 158 36.95 -22.74 -1.69
C LEU A 158 38.38 -22.61 -2.21
N LEU A 159 39.23 -23.61 -1.93
CA LEU A 159 40.61 -23.63 -2.41
C LEU A 159 40.66 -23.80 -3.93
N ILE A 160 39.88 -24.74 -4.49
CA ILE A 160 39.77 -24.94 -5.93
C ILE A 160 39.24 -23.66 -6.58
N TRP A 161 38.20 -23.05 -6.02
CA TRP A 161 37.66 -21.79 -6.52
C TRP A 161 38.69 -20.65 -6.50
N ASN A 162 39.55 -20.58 -5.48
CA ASN A 162 40.59 -19.55 -5.40
C ASN A 162 41.77 -19.80 -6.35
N LEU A 163 42.04 -21.07 -6.67
CA LEU A 163 43.10 -21.47 -7.59
C LEU A 163 42.66 -21.45 -9.07
N SER A 164 41.34 -21.33 -9.31
CA SER A 164 40.72 -21.16 -10.63
C SER A 164 40.63 -19.68 -10.99
#